data_AF-A0A4Y2GMM7-F1
#
_entry.id   AF-A0A4Y2GMM7-F1
#
_cell.length_a   1.000
_cell.length_b   1.000
_cell.length_c   1.000
_cell.angle_alpha   90.00
_cell.angle_beta   90.00
_cell.angle_gamma   90.00
#
_symmetry.space_group_name_H-M   'P 1'
#
loop_
_entity.id
_entity.type
_entity.pdbx_description
1 polymer ?
#
loop_
_entity_poly.entity_id
_entity_poly.type
_entity_poly.pdbx_seq_one_letter_code
_entity_poly.pdbx_strand_id
1 'polypeptide(L)'
;MAQTIYSLKLSLFSSQLKLNTKEALLDVCLFIVTIYVKPWLQCILAVKAPYKDLCFLKSLKAYEKVNESISKAALQKFSQQLWYFTDEIAVLPLFDDDVEEETKLKMVANLHRDIFLTHEKRYIPSKEELCGSLYGEFDTLIL
;
A
#
# COMPACT_ATOMS: atom_id res chain seq x y z
N MET A 1 -11.06 -7.13 -5.19
CA MET A 1 -10.74 -8.54 -5.56
C MET A 1 -11.52 -9.01 -6.78
N ALA A 2 -12.85 -9.22 -6.69
CA ALA A 2 -13.63 -9.74 -7.82
C ALA A 2 -13.61 -8.82 -9.06
N GLN A 3 -13.72 -7.50 -8.85
CA GLN A 3 -13.64 -6.51 -9.93
C GLN A 3 -12.29 -6.54 -10.67
N THR A 4 -11.19 -6.72 -9.93
CA THR A 4 -9.83 -6.85 -10.48
C THR A 4 -9.74 -8.04 -11.46
N ILE A 5 -10.22 -9.21 -11.03
CA ILE A 5 -10.24 -10.43 -11.86
C ILE A 5 -11.17 -10.24 -13.06
N TYR A 6 -12.30 -9.57 -12.85
CA TYR A 6 -13.24 -9.26 -13.92
C TYR A 6 -12.61 -8.33 -14.98
N SER A 7 -11.91 -7.27 -14.59
CA SER A 7 -11.19 -6.38 -15.50
C SER A 7 -10.14 -7.13 -16.34
N LEU A 8 -9.38 -8.03 -15.71
CA LEU A 8 -8.42 -8.88 -16.42
C LEU A 8 -9.11 -9.79 -17.44
N LYS A 9 -10.19 -10.48 -17.05
CA LYS A 9 -10.98 -11.31 -17.96
C LYS A 9 -11.55 -10.49 -19.11
N LEU A 10 -12.10 -9.31 -18.81
CA LEU A 10 -12.67 -8.41 -19.81
C LEU A 10 -11.63 -7.97 -20.84
N SER A 11 -10.39 -7.73 -20.40
CA SER A 11 -9.27 -7.39 -21.29
C SER A 11 -8.85 -8.58 -22.17
N LEU A 12 -8.78 -9.79 -21.61
CA LEU A 12 -8.48 -11.02 -22.36
C LEU A 12 -9.52 -11.33 -23.45
N PHE A 13 -10.80 -11.09 -23.16
CA PHE A 13 -11.90 -11.29 -24.12
C PHE A 13 -12.25 -10.02 -24.93
N SER A 14 -11.42 -8.97 -24.89
CA SER A 14 -11.68 -7.69 -25.56
C SER A 14 -11.72 -7.77 -27.09
N SER A 15 -11.22 -8.86 -27.68
CA SER A 15 -11.36 -9.17 -29.11
C SER A 15 -12.75 -9.68 -29.47
N GLN A 16 -13.42 -10.38 -28.54
CA GLN A 16 -14.77 -10.92 -28.70
C GLN A 16 -15.85 -9.93 -28.29
N LEU A 17 -15.49 -8.96 -27.44
CA LEU A 17 -16.39 -7.93 -26.92
C LEU A 17 -16.16 -6.60 -27.66
N LYS A 18 -17.22 -6.02 -28.25
CA LYS A 18 -17.18 -4.67 -28.81
C LYS A 18 -17.15 -3.65 -27.68
N LEU A 19 -15.96 -3.37 -27.15
CA LEU A 19 -15.73 -2.40 -26.10
C LEU A 19 -15.25 -1.07 -26.68
N ASN A 20 -15.86 0.02 -26.22
CA ASN A 20 -15.52 1.39 -26.63
C ASN A 20 -14.35 1.98 -25.82
N THR A 21 -13.98 1.37 -24.70
CA THR A 21 -13.02 1.90 -23.71
C THR A 21 -11.84 0.94 -23.48
N LYS A 22 -11.25 0.42 -24.57
CA LYS A 22 -10.16 -0.58 -24.49
C LYS A 22 -8.89 -0.02 -23.83
N GLU A 23 -8.54 1.23 -24.09
CA GLU A 23 -7.31 1.85 -23.59
C GLU A 23 -7.32 2.01 -22.07
N ALA A 24 -8.38 2.59 -21.51
CA ALA A 24 -8.54 2.72 -20.06
C ALA A 24 -8.58 1.36 -19.34
N LEU A 25 -9.15 0.32 -19.98
CA LEU A 25 -9.14 -1.03 -19.43
C LEU A 25 -7.72 -1.62 -19.41
N LEU A 26 -6.91 -1.36 -20.43
CA LEU A 26 -5.51 -1.80 -20.49
C LEU A 26 -4.67 -1.12 -19.42
N ASP A 27 -4.86 0.18 -19.18
CA ASP A 27 -4.14 0.91 -18.11
C ASP A 27 -4.43 0.31 -16.73
N VAL A 28 -5.70 -0.01 -16.46
CA VAL A 28 -6.10 -0.70 -15.22
C VAL A 28 -5.50 -2.10 -15.16
N CYS A 29 -5.48 -2.85 -16.26
CA CYS A 29 -4.86 -4.18 -16.29
C CYS A 29 -3.35 -4.10 -16.05
N LEU A 30 -2.66 -3.11 -16.62
CA LEU A 30 -1.24 -2.88 -16.41
C LEU A 30 -0.96 -2.60 -14.94
N PHE A 31 -1.74 -1.70 -14.32
CA PHE A 31 -1.67 -1.44 -12.88
C PHE A 31 -1.87 -2.72 -12.06
N ILE A 32 -2.86 -3.54 -12.40
CA ILE A 32 -3.16 -4.77 -11.69
C ILE A 32 -1.95 -5.72 -11.73
N VAL A 33 -1.43 -5.98 -12.93
CA VAL A 33 -0.35 -6.96 -13.12
C VAL A 33 0.97 -6.47 -12.52
N THR A 34 1.28 -5.17 -12.64
CA THR A 34 2.58 -4.62 -12.22
C THR A 34 2.63 -4.28 -10.74
N ILE A 35 1.56 -3.73 -10.18
CA ILE A 35 1.55 -3.17 -8.82
C ILE A 35 0.69 -3.99 -7.86
N TYR A 36 -0.49 -4.44 -8.27
CA TYR A 36 -1.47 -5.00 -7.34
C TYR A 36 -1.31 -6.49 -7.03
N VAL A 37 -0.92 -7.31 -8.01
CA VAL A 37 -0.85 -8.79 -7.86
C VAL A 37 0.18 -9.21 -6.79
N LYS A 38 1.34 -8.56 -6.74
CA LYS A 38 2.41 -8.94 -5.81
C LYS A 38 2.01 -8.79 -4.33
N PRO A 39 1.56 -7.62 -3.85
CA PRO A 39 1.04 -7.47 -2.49
C PRO A 39 -0.14 -8.40 -2.22
N TRP A 40 -1.05 -8.55 -3.20
CA TRP A 40 -2.22 -9.43 -3.03
C TRP A 40 -1.82 -10.87 -2.67
N LEU A 41 -0.80 -11.43 -3.32
CA LEU A 41 -0.32 -12.78 -3.01
C LEU A 41 0.49 -12.85 -1.70
N GLN A 42 1.09 -11.74 -1.27
CA GLN A 42 1.95 -11.70 -0.08
C GLN A 42 1.21 -11.47 1.23
N CYS A 43 0.01 -10.86 1.20
CA CYS A 43 -0.79 -10.57 2.39
C CYS A 43 -1.54 -11.80 2.98
N ILE A 44 -1.15 -13.03 2.62
CA ILE A 44 -1.73 -14.27 3.18
C ILE A 44 -1.30 -14.44 4.65
N LEU A 45 -0.12 -13.94 5.02
CA LEU A 45 0.39 -13.99 6.40
C LEU A 45 0.13 -12.65 7.10
N ALA A 46 -0.63 -12.70 8.20
CA ALA A 46 -0.98 -11.51 8.98
C ALA A 46 0.24 -10.75 9.50
N VAL A 47 1.32 -11.45 9.85
CA VAL A 47 2.58 -10.83 10.33
C VAL A 47 3.25 -9.98 9.25
N LYS A 48 3.10 -10.36 7.98
CA LYS A 48 3.69 -9.65 6.84
C LYS A 48 2.84 -8.47 6.36
N ALA A 49 1.53 -8.53 6.60
CA ALA A 49 0.57 -7.56 6.07
C ALA A 49 0.97 -6.09 6.32
N PRO A 50 1.40 -5.67 7.52
CA PRO A 50 1.67 -4.25 7.79
C PRO A 50 2.85 -3.71 6.97
N TYR A 51 3.95 -4.47 6.89
CA TYR A 51 5.11 -4.06 6.10
C TYR A 51 4.82 -4.09 4.60
N LYS A 52 4.08 -5.10 4.12
CA LYS A 52 3.73 -5.22 2.70
C LYS A 52 2.78 -4.11 2.25
N ASP A 53 1.84 -3.70 3.08
CA ASP A 53 0.93 -2.60 2.78
C ASP A 53 1.68 -1.26 2.67
N LEU A 54 2.67 -1.03 3.54
CA LEU A 54 3.54 0.16 3.43
C LEU A 54 4.43 0.12 2.18
N CYS A 55 5.02 -1.04 1.86
CA CYS A 55 5.78 -1.22 0.63
C CYS A 55 4.92 -1.02 -0.62
N PHE A 56 3.65 -1.42 -0.54
CA PHE A 56 2.69 -1.23 -1.61
C PHE A 56 2.37 0.26 -1.81
N LEU A 57 2.18 1.05 -0.75
CA LEU A 57 2.02 2.50 -0.87
C LEU A 57 3.26 3.17 -1.49
N LYS A 58 4.48 2.74 -1.12
CA LYS A 58 5.72 3.21 -1.76
C LYS A 58 5.73 2.90 -3.26
N SER A 59 5.30 1.69 -3.63
CA SER A 59 5.21 1.26 -5.03
C SER A 59 4.16 2.04 -5.81
N LEU A 60 3.01 2.35 -5.19
CA LEU A 60 1.97 3.21 -5.77
C LEU A 60 2.52 4.61 -6.06
N LYS A 61 3.28 5.18 -5.13
CA LYS A 61 3.90 6.49 -5.33
C LYS A 61 4.92 6.47 -6.47
N ALA A 62 5.72 5.42 -6.58
CA ALA A 62 6.64 5.26 -7.71
C ALA A 62 5.89 5.12 -9.05
N TYR A 63 4.72 4.46 -9.04
CA TYR A 63 3.84 4.29 -10.21
C TYR A 63 3.20 5.60 -10.70
N GLU A 64 3.23 6.68 -9.90
CA GLU A 64 2.77 8.00 -10.32
C GLU A 64 3.49 8.47 -11.61
N LYS A 65 4.74 8.03 -11.81
CA LYS A 65 5.52 8.31 -13.02
C LYS A 65 4.98 7.62 -14.28
N VAL A 66 4.22 6.53 -14.13
CA VAL A 66 3.64 5.75 -15.22
C VAL A 66 2.21 6.20 -15.50
N ASN A 67 1.38 6.29 -14.46
CA ASN A 67 0.02 6.78 -14.57
C ASN A 67 -0.40 7.49 -13.28
N GLU A 68 -0.28 8.82 -13.30
CA GLU A 68 -0.58 9.71 -12.17
C GLU A 68 -2.03 9.57 -11.68
N SER A 69 -2.99 9.49 -12.61
CA SER A 69 -4.41 9.41 -12.26
C SER A 69 -4.74 8.13 -11.50
N ILE A 70 -4.29 6.98 -12.01
CA ILE A 70 -4.51 5.68 -11.38
C ILE A 70 -3.75 5.60 -10.05
N SER A 71 -2.49 6.07 -10.01
CA SER A 71 -1.69 6.09 -8.79
C SER A 71 -2.37 6.89 -7.68
N LYS A 72 -2.80 8.13 -7.96
CA LYS A 72 -3.48 8.99 -6.97
C LYS A 72 -4.81 8.39 -6.49
N ALA A 73 -5.62 7.88 -7.41
CA ALA A 73 -6.89 7.23 -7.06
C ALA A 73 -6.68 5.98 -6.20
N ALA A 74 -5.68 5.16 -6.55
CA ALA A 74 -5.31 3.98 -5.79
C ALA A 74 -4.78 4.35 -4.41
N LEU A 75 -3.83 5.29 -4.31
CA LEU A 75 -3.27 5.76 -3.04
C LEU A 75 -4.37 6.22 -2.10
N GLN A 76 -5.29 7.07 -2.56
CA GLN A 76 -6.43 7.52 -1.75
C GLN A 76 -7.28 6.36 -1.24
N LYS A 77 -7.54 5.34 -2.08
CA LYS A 77 -8.35 4.18 -1.68
C LYS A 77 -7.63 3.27 -0.71
N PHE A 78 -6.36 2.99 -0.92
CA PHE A 78 -5.61 2.05 -0.09
C PHE A 78 -5.15 2.67 1.23
N SER A 79 -4.92 3.98 1.28
CA SER A 79 -4.66 4.67 2.55
C SER A 79 -5.87 4.65 3.48
N GLN A 80 -7.11 4.65 2.95
CA GLN A 80 -8.31 4.40 3.76
C GLN A 80 -8.38 2.96 4.30
N GLN A 81 -7.74 2.01 3.62
CA GLN A 81 -7.71 0.61 4.06
C GLN A 81 -6.71 0.37 5.20
N LEU A 82 -5.82 1.32 5.51
CA LEU A 82 -4.93 1.28 6.67
C LEU A 82 -5.62 1.57 8.02
N TRP A 83 -6.96 1.59 8.07
CA TRP A 83 -7.71 1.82 9.31
C TRP A 83 -7.39 0.81 10.42
N TYR A 84 -6.90 -0.37 10.04
CA TYR A 84 -6.50 -1.43 10.96
C TYR A 84 -5.06 -1.25 11.48
N PHE A 85 -4.29 -0.32 10.93
CA PHE A 85 -2.90 -0.08 11.33
C PHE A 85 -2.90 0.67 12.67
N THR A 86 -2.63 -0.06 13.74
CA THR A 86 -2.47 0.44 15.11
C THR A 86 -1.02 0.27 15.57
N ASP A 87 -0.67 0.88 16.71
CA ASP A 87 0.68 0.77 17.28
C ASP A 87 1.08 -0.69 17.54
N GLU A 88 0.14 -1.55 17.96
CA GLU A 88 0.40 -2.98 18.17
C GLU A 88 0.71 -3.72 16.87
N ILE A 89 0.03 -3.33 15.79
CA ILE A 89 0.21 -3.93 14.47
C ILE A 89 1.48 -3.40 13.79
N ALA A 90 1.90 -2.18 14.12
CA ALA A 90 3.16 -1.59 13.67
C ALA A 90 4.40 -2.34 14.21
N VAL A 91 4.25 -3.16 15.27
CA VAL A 91 5.34 -4.00 15.82
C VAL A 91 5.47 -5.34 15.07
N LEU A 92 4.42 -5.83 14.41
CA LEU A 92 4.44 -7.12 13.70
C LEU A 92 5.55 -7.24 12.63
N PRO A 93 5.92 -6.19 11.87
CA PRO A 93 7.06 -6.22 10.95
C PRO A 93 8.40 -6.60 11.59
N LEU A 94 8.59 -6.44 12.91
CA LEU A 94 9.81 -6.92 13.59
C LEU A 94 10.02 -8.42 13.41
N PHE A 95 8.92 -9.17 13.28
CA PHE A 95 8.90 -10.62 13.07
C PHE A 95 8.80 -11.02 11.60
N ASP A 96 8.78 -10.07 10.66
CA ASP A 96 8.83 -10.37 9.23
C ASP A 96 10.29 -10.52 8.79
N ASP A 97 10.64 -11.69 8.23
CA ASP A 97 11.96 -11.97 7.68
C ASP A 97 12.30 -11.11 6.45
N ASP A 98 11.28 -10.55 5.79
CA ASP A 98 11.47 -9.71 4.61
C ASP A 98 11.88 -8.27 4.97
N VAL A 99 11.90 -7.91 6.25
CA VAL A 99 12.29 -6.57 6.73
C VAL A 99 13.77 -6.57 7.08
N GLU A 100 14.51 -5.61 6.53
CA GLU A 100 15.94 -5.44 6.80
C GLU A 100 16.22 -5.15 8.28
N GLU A 101 17.31 -5.71 8.81
CA GLU A 101 17.69 -5.56 10.22
C GLU A 101 17.86 -4.08 10.63
N GLU A 102 18.42 -3.25 9.76
CA GLU A 102 18.52 -1.80 9.98
C GLU A 102 17.15 -1.14 10.17
N THR A 103 16.16 -1.56 9.38
CA THR A 103 14.78 -1.06 9.49
C THR A 103 14.17 -1.49 10.83
N LYS A 104 14.40 -2.74 11.25
CA LYS A 104 13.93 -3.23 12.56
C LYS A 104 14.53 -2.45 13.73
N LEU A 105 15.83 -2.15 13.67
CA LEU A 105 16.51 -1.35 14.70
C LEU A 105 15.92 0.06 14.81
N LYS A 106 15.63 0.72 13.68
CA LYS A 106 14.98 2.04 13.66
C LYS A 106 13.57 1.99 14.24
N MET A 107 12.78 0.97 13.88
CA MET A 107 11.44 0.76 14.45
C MET A 107 11.48 0.62 15.98
N VAL A 108 12.44 -0.15 16.52
CA VAL A 108 12.63 -0.29 17.97
C VAL A 108 13.05 1.04 18.62
N ALA A 109 13.96 1.79 18.00
CA ALA A 109 14.38 3.09 18.50
C ALA A 109 13.23 4.10 18.59
N ASN A 110 12.31 4.08 17.61
CA ASN A 110 11.13 4.93 17.60
C ASN A 110 10.07 4.49 18.63
N LEU A 111 9.90 3.18 18.84
CA LEU A 111 9.00 2.65 19.87
C LEU A 111 9.34 3.15 21.27
N HIS A 112 10.64 3.26 21.60
CA HIS A 112 11.09 3.75 22.90
C HIS A 112 10.75 5.23 23.17
N ARG A 113 10.42 6.01 22.13
CA ARG A 113 10.08 7.43 22.24
C ARG A 113 8.63 7.66 22.70
N ASP A 114 7.72 6.73 22.39
CA ASP A 114 6.26 6.90 22.54
C ASP A 114 5.62 6.19 23.74
N ILE A 115 6.38 5.41 24.53
CA ILE A 115 5.87 4.73 25.75
C ILE A 115 5.22 5.70 26.76
N PHE A 116 5.47 7.02 26.64
CA PHE A 116 4.90 8.05 27.52
C PHE A 116 3.58 8.68 27.05
N LEU A 117 3.06 8.35 25.87
CA LEU A 117 1.80 8.93 25.36
C LEU A 117 0.78 7.83 25.10
N THR A 118 0.23 7.30 26.19
CA THR A 118 -0.93 6.42 26.15
C THR A 118 -2.06 7.07 25.34
N HIS A 119 -2.65 6.30 24.43
CA HIS A 119 -4.07 6.13 24.07
C HIS A 119 -4.08 5.43 22.69
N GLU A 120 -4.87 4.37 22.51
CA GLU A 120 -5.04 3.64 21.23
C GLU A 120 -5.33 4.61 20.08
N LYS A 121 -4.30 5.01 19.33
CA LYS A 121 -4.44 5.90 18.18
C LYS A 121 -4.47 5.03 16.93
N ARG A 122 -5.62 5.00 16.25
CA ARG A 122 -5.70 4.44 14.89
C ARG A 122 -4.94 5.35 13.94
N TYR A 123 -4.17 4.76 13.03
CA TYR A 123 -3.57 5.52 11.95
C TYR A 123 -4.68 6.01 11.00
N ILE A 124 -4.83 7.33 10.91
CA ILE A 124 -5.75 7.99 9.95
C ILE A 124 -4.89 8.93 9.10
N PRO A 125 -4.53 8.55 7.86
CA PRO A 125 -3.71 9.39 7.01
C PRO A 125 -4.42 10.71 6.68
N SER A 126 -3.76 11.84 6.92
CA SER A 126 -4.28 13.16 6.55
C SER A 126 -4.22 13.40 5.03
N LYS A 127 -5.03 14.34 4.50
CA LYS A 127 -5.01 14.71 3.08
C LYS A 127 -3.67 15.30 2.63
N GLU A 128 -2.92 15.90 3.56
CA GLU A 128 -1.61 16.51 3.33
C GLU A 128 -0.49 15.45 3.25
N GLU A 129 -0.53 14.42 4.09
CA GLU A 129 0.33 13.24 3.98
C GLU A 129 0.21 12.61 2.58
N LEU A 130 -1.03 12.38 2.13
CA LEU A 130 -1.33 11.77 0.82
C LEU A 130 -0.84 12.56 -0.39
N CYS A 131 -0.70 13.89 -0.27
CA CYS A 131 -0.39 14.78 -1.40
C CYS A 131 1.07 15.25 -1.43
N GLY A 132 1.80 15.20 -0.31
CA GLY A 132 3.18 15.69 -0.28
C GLY A 132 4.07 15.26 0.90
N SER A 133 3.52 14.83 2.03
CA SER A 133 4.31 14.61 3.25
C SER A 133 4.35 13.18 3.80
N LEU A 134 3.83 12.17 3.07
CA LEU A 134 4.03 10.74 3.37
C LEU A 134 5.52 10.35 3.58
N TYR A 135 6.49 11.23 3.31
CA TYR A 135 7.91 10.96 3.56
C TYR A 135 8.44 11.57 4.86
N GLY A 136 7.89 12.68 5.36
CA GLY A 136 8.37 13.28 6.62
C GLY A 136 8.01 12.41 7.83
N GLU A 137 6.75 11.98 7.92
CA GLU A 137 6.21 11.18 9.02
C GLU A 137 6.53 9.68 8.90
N PHE A 138 6.66 9.13 7.69
CA PHE A 138 7.05 7.72 7.53
C PHE A 138 8.54 7.52 7.66
N ASP A 139 9.37 8.50 7.29
CA ASP A 139 10.75 8.49 7.75
C ASP A 139 10.78 8.70 9.27
N THR A 140 9.97 9.54 9.93
CA THR A 140 10.05 9.59 11.41
C THR A 140 9.45 8.38 12.15
N LEU A 141 8.62 7.57 11.51
CA LEU A 141 8.12 6.31 12.07
C LEU A 141 9.03 5.10 11.75
N ILE A 142 9.86 5.18 10.70
CA ILE A 142 10.70 4.07 10.20
C ILE A 142 12.22 4.41 10.17
N LEU A 143 12.64 5.66 10.37
CA LEU A 143 13.98 6.18 10.68
C LEU A 143 14.02 6.79 12.08
#